data_AF-A0A1H5GV44-F1
#
_entry.id   AF-A0A1H5GV44-F1
#
_cell.length_a   1.000
_cell.length_b   1.000
_cell.length_c   1.000
_cell.angle_alpha   90.00
_cell.angle_beta   90.00
_cell.angle_gamma   90.00
#
_symmetry.space_group_name_H-M   'P 1'
#
loop_
_entity.id
_entity.type
_entity.pdbx_description
1 polymer ?
#
loop_
_entity_poly.entity_id
_entity_poly.type
_entity_poly.pdbx_seq_one_letter_code
_entity_poly.pdbx_strand_id
1 'polypeptide(L)'
;MDLAEWYVAGRWTALLELIDMLPSNNRLNEAIANDPESARQLAEMSLDKDPDDEPWSPKLSEFGITEHLLREILHAIKLSGNTAIAAAGGKPGEIKPFPAPRTGIDRALEAAERDWAVGFAGLFGFDASDI
;
A
#
# COMPACT_ATOMS: atom_id res chain seq x y z
N MET A 1 -20.06 -10.85 23.05
CA MET A 1 -20.63 -10.70 21.70
C MET A 1 -20.76 -12.11 21.14
N ASP A 2 -21.98 -12.59 20.90
CA ASP A 2 -22.23 -13.96 20.40
C ASP A 2 -22.62 -13.91 18.92
N LEU A 3 -21.81 -14.55 18.08
CA LEU A 3 -22.03 -14.64 16.64
C LEU A 3 -23.29 -15.42 16.28
N ALA A 4 -23.62 -16.45 17.08
CA ALA A 4 -24.80 -17.27 16.85
C ALA A 4 -26.08 -16.45 17.04
N GLU A 5 -26.10 -15.57 18.03
CA GLU A 5 -27.22 -14.67 18.30
C GLU A 5 -27.42 -13.66 17.16
N TRP A 6 -26.33 -13.10 16.61
CA TRP A 6 -26.40 -12.14 15.50
C TRP A 6 -26.84 -12.77 14.17
N TYR A 7 -26.41 -14.01 13.92
CA TYR A 7 -26.84 -14.79 12.77
C TYR A 7 -28.34 -15.09 12.83
N VAL A 8 -28.82 -15.60 13.97
CA VAL A 8 -30.25 -15.89 14.17
C VAL A 8 -31.10 -14.61 14.11
N ALA A 9 -30.58 -13.50 14.62
CA ALA A 9 -31.27 -12.20 14.58
C ALA A 9 -31.21 -11.50 13.21
N GLY A 10 -30.61 -12.11 12.18
CA GLY A 10 -30.54 -11.55 10.83
C GLY A 10 -29.72 -10.26 10.73
N ARG A 11 -28.73 -10.06 11.63
CA ARG A 11 -27.89 -8.86 11.66
C ARG A 11 -26.73 -8.97 10.68
N TRP A 12 -27.06 -9.17 9.41
CA TRP A 12 -26.09 -9.43 8.33
C TRP A 12 -25.07 -8.31 8.17
N THR A 13 -25.49 -7.05 8.27
CA THR A 13 -24.58 -5.89 8.18
C THR A 13 -23.55 -5.87 9.30
N ALA A 14 -23.94 -6.20 10.54
CA ALA A 14 -23.01 -6.21 11.67
C ALA A 14 -22.02 -7.39 11.59
N LEU A 15 -22.44 -8.51 11.02
CA LEU A 15 -21.57 -9.65 10.71
C LEU A 15 -20.55 -9.30 9.62
N LEU A 16 -20.99 -8.62 8.55
CA LEU A 16 -20.10 -8.14 7.50
C LEU A 16 -19.13 -7.08 8.02
N GLU A 17 -19.61 -6.14 8.83
CA GLU A 17 -18.76 -5.11 9.47
C GLU A 17 -17.71 -5.75 10.38
N LEU A 18 -18.05 -6.81 11.13
CA LEU A 18 -17.07 -7.55 11.92
C LEU A 18 -16.01 -8.22 11.04
N ILE A 19 -16.39 -8.79 9.90
CA ILE A 19 -15.47 -9.39 8.93
C ILE A 19 -14.56 -8.32 8.32
N ASP A 20 -15.12 -7.18 7.93
CA ASP A 20 -14.40 -6.07 7.29
C ASP A 20 -13.44 -5.35 8.25
N MET A 21 -13.70 -5.42 9.56
CA MET A 21 -12.83 -4.89 10.61
C MET A 21 -11.72 -5.86 11.06
N LEU A 22 -11.65 -7.08 10.51
CA LEU A 22 -10.57 -7.99 10.88
C LEU A 22 -9.22 -7.52 10.31
N PRO A 23 -8.13 -7.68 11.08
CA PRO A 23 -6.78 -7.43 10.59
C PRO A 23 -6.48 -8.23 9.32
N SER A 24 -5.66 -7.68 8.43
CA SER A 24 -5.21 -8.34 7.20
C SER A 24 -4.52 -9.69 7.46
N ASN A 25 -3.89 -9.86 8.62
CA ASN A 25 -3.19 -11.06 9.06
C ASN A 25 -4.06 -12.06 9.86
N ASN A 26 -5.38 -11.98 9.74
CA ASN A 26 -6.28 -12.91 10.43
C ASN A 26 -6.25 -14.34 9.82
N ARG A 27 -6.73 -15.33 10.58
CA ARG A 27 -6.76 -16.75 10.14
C ARG A 27 -7.67 -17.02 8.94
N LEU A 28 -8.71 -16.23 8.74
CA LEU A 28 -9.60 -16.37 7.58
C LEU A 28 -8.86 -15.99 6.29
N ASN A 29 -8.15 -14.87 6.29
CA ASN A 29 -7.33 -14.44 5.16
C ASN A 29 -6.20 -15.43 4.88
N GLU A 30 -5.58 -16.01 5.91
CA GLU A 30 -4.60 -17.09 5.76
C GLU A 30 -5.23 -18.32 5.08
N ALA A 31 -6.43 -18.74 5.50
CA ALA A 31 -7.12 -19.87 4.89
C ALA A 31 -7.50 -19.60 3.43
N ILE A 32 -8.01 -18.40 3.11
CA ILE A 32 -8.33 -17.98 1.74
C ILE A 32 -7.06 -17.96 0.87
N ALA A 33 -5.95 -17.41 1.37
CA ALA A 33 -4.72 -17.31 0.60
C ALA A 33 -4.09 -18.69 0.29
N ASN A 34 -4.34 -19.70 1.13
CA ASN A 34 -3.81 -21.06 0.96
C ASN A 34 -4.80 -22.01 0.26
N ASP A 35 -6.04 -21.59 0.03
CA ASP A 35 -7.00 -22.37 -0.74
C ASP A 35 -6.58 -22.43 -2.22
N PRO A 36 -6.42 -23.63 -2.83
CA PRO A 36 -5.85 -23.76 -4.18
C PRO A 36 -6.62 -23.01 -5.28
N GLU A 37 -7.94 -22.94 -5.18
CA GLU A 37 -8.78 -22.24 -6.16
C GLU A 37 -8.62 -20.73 -6.00
N SER A 38 -8.76 -20.22 -4.78
CA SER A 38 -8.58 -18.82 -4.44
C SER A 38 -7.17 -18.31 -4.76
N ALA A 39 -6.14 -19.09 -4.46
CA ALA A 39 -4.75 -18.77 -4.76
C ALA A 39 -4.50 -18.65 -6.28
N ARG A 40 -5.11 -19.52 -7.09
CA ARG A 40 -5.02 -19.45 -8.55
C ARG A 40 -5.66 -18.17 -9.08
N GLN A 41 -6.85 -17.83 -8.59
CA GLN A 41 -7.55 -16.60 -8.99
C GLN A 41 -6.76 -15.34 -8.58
N LEU A 42 -6.22 -15.30 -7.36
CA LEU A 42 -5.40 -14.18 -6.89
C LEU A 42 -4.09 -14.03 -7.70
N ALA A 43 -3.50 -15.14 -8.13
CA ALA A 43 -2.32 -15.13 -8.99
C ALA A 43 -2.65 -14.61 -10.39
N GLU A 44 -3.76 -15.05 -11.00
CA GLU A 44 -4.26 -14.55 -12.28
C GLU A 44 -4.50 -13.03 -12.21
N MET A 45 -5.19 -12.55 -11.17
CA MET A 45 -5.39 -11.10 -10.94
C MET A 45 -4.09 -10.31 -10.73
N SER A 46 -3.03 -10.96 -10.23
CA SER A 46 -1.74 -10.32 -10.01
C SER A 46 -0.90 -10.26 -11.29
N LEU A 47 -1.12 -11.16 -12.25
CA LEU A 47 -0.46 -11.19 -13.55
C LEU A 47 -1.06 -10.17 -14.52
N ASP A 48 -2.36 -9.88 -14.39
CA ASP A 48 -3.07 -8.88 -15.20
C ASP A 48 -2.84 -7.43 -14.73
N LYS A 49 -1.99 -7.21 -13.72
CA LYS A 49 -1.65 -5.87 -13.25
C LYS A 49 -0.78 -5.14 -14.26
N ASP A 50 -1.22 -3.95 -14.66
CA ASP A 50 -0.45 -3.05 -15.51
C ASP A 50 0.84 -2.65 -14.76
N PRO A 51 2.01 -2.55 -15.39
CA PRO A 51 3.20 -1.95 -14.77
C PRO A 51 2.97 -0.56 -14.16
N ASP A 52 1.92 0.16 -14.58
CA ASP A 52 1.51 1.45 -14.02
C ASP A 52 0.56 1.32 -12.79
N ASP A 53 0.21 0.11 -12.35
CA ASP A 53 -0.63 -0.08 -11.17
C ASP A 53 0.02 0.50 -9.89
N GLU A 54 -0.81 1.09 -9.04
CA GLU A 54 -0.36 1.69 -7.78
C GLU A 54 0.45 0.66 -6.95
N PRO A 55 1.63 1.04 -6.45
CA PRO A 55 2.39 0.19 -5.54
C PRO A 55 1.55 -0.18 -4.33
N TRP A 56 1.68 -1.42 -3.86
CA TRP A 56 1.01 -1.86 -2.65
C TRP A 56 1.32 -0.92 -1.47
N SER A 57 0.28 -0.52 -0.75
CA SER A 57 0.37 0.29 0.48
C SER A 57 -0.39 -0.39 1.62
N PRO A 58 0.14 -0.38 2.86
CA PRO A 58 -0.58 -0.92 4.01
C PRO A 58 -1.86 -0.12 4.31
N LYS A 59 -2.84 -0.78 4.95
CA LYS A 59 -4.07 -0.12 5.38
C LYS A 59 -3.78 0.91 6.49
N LEU A 60 -4.43 2.07 6.43
CA LEU A 60 -4.29 3.11 7.45
C LEU A 60 -4.69 2.61 8.85
N SER A 61 -5.73 1.77 8.93
CA SER A 61 -6.22 1.18 10.18
C SER A 61 -5.21 0.26 10.87
N GLU A 62 -4.24 -0.27 10.13
CA GLU A 62 -3.21 -1.20 10.62
C GLU A 62 -1.86 -0.52 10.80
N PHE A 63 -1.75 0.76 10.45
CA PHE A 63 -0.50 1.50 10.50
C PHE A 63 -0.45 2.37 11.74
N GLY A 64 -0.11 1.74 12.86
CA GLY A 64 0.07 2.39 14.14
C GLY A 64 1.48 2.98 14.31
N ILE A 65 1.73 3.46 15.53
CA ILE A 65 3.04 3.99 15.91
C ILE A 65 4.15 2.94 15.83
N THR A 66 3.85 1.69 16.15
CA THR A 66 4.84 0.60 16.11
C THR A 66 5.28 0.33 14.68
N GLU A 67 4.33 0.19 13.76
CA GLU A 67 4.61 -0.04 12.33
C GLU A 67 5.39 1.14 11.73
N HIS A 68 5.03 2.37 12.13
CA HIS A 68 5.77 3.57 11.74
C HIS A 68 7.23 3.54 12.23
N LEU A 69 7.46 3.25 13.52
CA LEU A 69 8.82 3.18 14.08
C LEU A 69 9.64 2.06 13.44
N LEU A 70 9.05 0.89 13.18
CA LEU A 70 9.73 -0.21 12.50
C LEU A 70 10.14 0.16 11.07
N ARG A 71 9.27 0.90 10.36
CA ARG A 71 9.57 1.42 9.02
C ARG A 71 10.76 2.39 9.06
N GLU A 72 10.79 3.32 10.02
CA GLU A 72 11.90 4.26 10.18
C GLU A 72 13.22 3.56 10.51
N ILE A 73 13.17 2.55 11.41
CA ILE A 73 14.34 1.72 11.73
C ILE A 73 14.84 0.99 10.48
N LEU A 74 13.95 0.38 9.70
CA LEU A 74 14.32 -0.30 8.46
C LEU A 74 14.97 0.67 7.46
N HIS A 75 14.45 1.88 7.34
CA HIS A 75 15.03 2.91 6.49
C HIS A 75 16.44 3.32 6.95
N ALA A 76 16.63 3.55 8.26
CA ALA A 76 17.93 3.88 8.83
C ALA A 76 18.97 2.76 8.61
N ILE A 77 18.56 1.49 8.71
CA ILE A 77 19.42 0.33 8.43
C ILE A 77 19.85 0.32 6.96
N LYS A 78 18.92 0.51 6.02
CA LYS A 78 19.25 0.59 4.58
C LYS A 78 20.21 1.74 4.29
N LEU A 79 19.99 2.89 4.93
CA LEU A 79 20.88 4.05 4.82
C LEU A 79 22.29 3.72 5.30
N SER A 80 22.42 3.07 6.45
CA SER A 80 23.71 2.62 6.99
C SER A 80 24.43 1.64 6.06
N GLY A 81 23.70 0.72 5.42
CA GLY A 81 24.28 -0.17 4.41
C GLY A 81 24.84 0.59 3.21
N ASN A 82 24.11 1.58 2.70
CA ASN A 82 24.56 2.40 1.58
C ASN A 82 25.77 3.28 1.93
N THR A 83 25.81 3.85 3.13
CA THR A 83 26.98 4.63 3.55
C THR A 83 28.22 3.76 3.64
N ALA A 84 28.09 2.50 4.09
CA ALA A 84 29.19 1.54 4.08
C ALA A 84 29.66 1.20 2.65
N ILE A 85 28.74 0.97 1.71
CA ILE A 85 29.07 0.74 0.28
C ILE A 85 29.82 1.95 -0.30
N ALA A 86 29.33 3.15 -0.04
CA ALA A 86 29.96 4.38 -0.51
C ALA A 86 31.37 4.56 0.08
N ALA A 87 31.54 4.30 1.38
CA ALA A 87 32.82 4.38 2.07
C ALA A 87 33.85 3.37 1.52
N ALA A 88 33.39 2.20 1.05
CA ALA A 88 34.21 1.20 0.39
C ALA A 88 34.53 1.51 -1.09
N GLY A 89 34.08 2.66 -1.62
CA GLY A 89 34.30 3.08 -3.00
C GLY A 89 33.28 2.51 -4.00
N GLY A 90 32.20 1.89 -3.53
CA GLY A 90 31.09 1.44 -4.36
C GLY A 90 30.10 2.56 -4.68
N LYS A 91 29.22 2.34 -5.67
CA LYS A 91 28.10 3.23 -5.98
C LYS A 91 26.86 2.77 -5.19
N PRO A 92 26.42 3.50 -4.15
CA PRO A 92 25.20 3.14 -3.42
C PRO A 92 23.97 3.22 -4.32
N GLY A 93 23.02 2.31 -4.13
CA GLY A 93 21.75 2.28 -4.86
C GLY A 93 20.73 3.28 -4.31
N GLU A 94 19.64 3.51 -5.02
CA GLU A 94 18.53 4.32 -4.51
C GLU A 94 17.82 3.56 -3.36
N ILE A 95 17.62 4.23 -2.22
CA ILE A 95 16.88 3.66 -1.09
C ILE A 95 15.42 4.06 -1.22
N LYS A 96 14.60 3.13 -1.74
CA LYS A 96 13.16 3.29 -1.66
C LYS A 96 12.68 3.05 -0.22
N PRO A 97 11.95 4.00 0.38
CA PRO A 97 11.34 3.76 1.68
C PRO A 97 10.36 2.60 1.57
N PHE A 98 10.20 1.85 2.67
CA PHE A 98 9.11 0.86 2.72
C PHE A 98 7.76 1.60 2.57
N PRO A 99 6.75 1.02 1.91
CA PRO A 99 5.49 1.71 1.66
C PRO A 99 4.80 2.21 2.94
N ALA A 100 4.22 3.40 2.86
CA ALA A 100 3.32 3.98 3.84
C ALA A 100 1.86 3.74 3.44
N PRO A 101 0.89 3.85 4.35
CA PRO A 101 -0.50 3.98 3.93
C PRO A 101 -0.65 5.17 3.00
N ARG A 102 -1.31 4.95 1.87
CA ARG A 102 -1.75 6.02 0.98
C ARG A 102 -3.18 6.41 1.34
N THR A 103 -3.38 7.70 1.52
CA THR A 103 -4.64 8.29 1.93
C THR A 103 -5.27 9.06 0.77
N GLY A 104 -6.54 9.46 0.93
CA GLY A 104 -7.19 10.37 -0.03
C GLY A 104 -6.49 11.73 -0.13
N ILE A 105 -5.77 12.15 0.91
CA ILE A 105 -4.98 13.40 0.90
C ILE A 105 -3.80 13.26 -0.05
N ASP A 106 -3.07 12.14 0.00
CA ASP A 106 -1.92 11.89 -0.86
C ASP A 106 -2.33 11.89 -2.33
N ARG A 107 -3.44 11.21 -2.66
CA ARG A 107 -4.00 11.21 -4.02
C ARG A 107 -4.43 12.59 -4.48
N ALA A 108 -5.04 13.38 -3.60
CA ALA A 108 -5.44 14.75 -3.93
C ALA A 108 -4.24 15.68 -4.13
N LEU A 109 -3.16 15.47 -3.37
CA LEU A 109 -1.91 16.20 -3.52
C LEU A 109 -1.23 15.85 -4.85
N GLU A 110 -1.13 14.56 -5.19
CA GLU A 110 -0.57 14.08 -6.47
C GLU A 110 -1.37 14.65 -7.66
N ALA A 111 -2.70 14.68 -7.56
CA ALA A 111 -3.54 15.30 -8.58
C ALA A 111 -3.27 16.81 -8.71
N ALA A 112 -3.19 17.54 -7.58
CA ALA A 112 -2.90 18.97 -7.59
C ALA A 112 -1.49 19.30 -8.12
N GLU A 113 -0.49 18.47 -7.81
CA GLU A 113 0.86 18.59 -8.36
C GLU A 113 0.87 18.36 -9.87
N ARG A 114 0.12 17.37 -10.36
CA ARG A 114 -0.03 17.13 -11.80
C ARG A 114 -0.69 18.31 -12.50
N ASP A 115 -1.79 18.83 -11.95
CA ASP A 115 -2.49 20.00 -12.50
C ASP A 115 -1.58 21.23 -12.53
N TRP A 116 -0.79 21.44 -11.46
CA TRP A 116 0.21 22.49 -11.41
C TRP A 116 1.31 22.31 -12.46
N ALA A 117 1.83 21.09 -12.63
CA ALA A 117 2.88 20.78 -13.60
C ALA A 117 2.40 21.02 -15.04
N VAL A 118 1.18 20.58 -15.38
CA VAL A 118 0.55 20.85 -16.68
C VAL A 118 0.39 22.35 -16.90
N GLY A 119 -0.12 23.08 -15.89
CA GLY A 119 -0.26 24.53 -15.97
C GLY A 119 1.08 25.26 -16.15
N PHE A 120 2.13 24.83 -15.44
CA PHE A 120 3.46 25.40 -15.54
C PHE A 120 4.11 25.12 -16.89
N ALA A 121 4.05 23.87 -17.39
CA ALA A 121 4.58 23.50 -18.68
C ALA A 121 3.87 24.22 -19.84
N GLY A 122 2.55 24.46 -19.70
CA GLY A 122 1.78 25.28 -20.64
C GLY A 122 2.29 26.72 -20.78
N LEU A 123 2.88 27.31 -19.72
CA LEU A 123 3.52 28.62 -19.80
C LEU A 123 4.75 28.63 -20.72
N PHE A 124 5.39 27.48 -20.92
CA PHE A 124 6.52 27.29 -21.83
C PHE A 124 6.09 26.71 -23.18
N GLY A 125 4.78 26.56 -23.42
CA GLY A 125 4.22 26.09 -24.69
C GLY A 125 4.17 24.57 -24.87
N PHE A 126 4.35 23.79 -23.80
CA PHE A 126 4.16 22.33 -23.82
C PHE A 126 2.69 21.98 -23.55
N ASP A 127 2.21 20.86 -24.10
CA ASP A 127 0.85 20.38 -23.89
C ASP A 127 0.80 19.26 -22.85
N ALA A 128 -0.40 18.93 -22.35
CA ALA A 128 -0.61 17.84 -21.40
C ALA A 128 -0.17 16.47 -21.95
N SER A 129 -0.09 16.28 -23.27
CA SER A 129 0.44 15.05 -23.88
C SER A 129 1.96 14.90 -23.75
N ASP A 130 2.68 15.97 -23.39
CA ASP A 130 4.14 16.00 -23.27
C ASP A 130 4.62 15.65 -21.84
N ILE A 131 3.70 15.38 -20.90
CA ILE A 131 3.93 15.20 -19.45
C ILE A 131 3.26 13.91 -18.94
#